data_AF-A0A933GGD9-F1
#
_entry.id   AF-A0A933GGD9-F1
#
_cell.length_a   1.000
_cell.length_b   1.000
_cell.length_c   1.000
_cell.angle_alpha   90.00
_cell.angle_beta   90.00
_cell.angle_gamma   90.00
#
_symmetry.space_group_name_H-M   'P 1'
#
loop_
_entity.id
_entity.type
_entity.pdbx_description
1 polymer ?
#
loop_
_entity_poly.entity_id
_entity_poly.type
_entity_poly.pdbx_seq_one_letter_code
_entity_poly.pdbx_strand_id
1 'polypeptide(L)'
;MSSAPGERLDPRAFAQKLNEWARGTMIGIHGTRFITAGEGRALAQLDFKPELTQLTGLFHAGAIIAFADETATAAAMWETN
;
A
#
# COMPACT_ATOMS: atom_id res chain seq x y z
N MET A 1 19.87 11.38 -20.63
CA MET A 1 18.43 11.29 -20.89
C MET A 1 17.73 12.15 -19.86
N SER A 2 17.19 13.30 -20.28
CA SER A 2 16.55 14.28 -19.38
C SER A 2 15.06 13.97 -19.32
N SER A 3 14.52 13.61 -18.16
CA SER A 3 13.08 13.50 -17.96
C SER A 3 12.45 14.88 -17.89
N ALA A 4 11.30 15.06 -18.55
CA ALA A 4 10.53 16.30 -18.59
C ALA A 4 9.93 16.66 -17.20
N PRO A 5 9.48 17.91 -16.96
CA PRO A 5 8.90 18.32 -15.68
C PRO A 5 7.63 17.51 -15.34
N GLY A 6 7.65 16.92 -14.14
CA GLY A 6 6.60 16.16 -13.43
C GLY A 6 5.22 16.01 -14.08
N GLU A 7 5.04 14.94 -14.84
CA GLU A 7 3.70 14.46 -15.19
C GLU A 7 3.08 13.78 -13.96
N ARG A 8 1.94 14.30 -13.50
CA ARG A 8 1.16 13.68 -12.43
C ARG A 8 0.75 12.28 -12.86
N LEU A 9 1.01 11.27 -12.03
CA LEU A 9 0.61 9.90 -12.36
C LEU A 9 -0.91 9.75 -12.24
N ASP A 10 -1.50 8.84 -13.00
CA ASP A 10 -2.86 8.39 -12.72
C ASP A 10 -2.91 7.55 -11.42
N PRO A 11 -4.09 7.32 -10.81
CA PRO A 11 -4.18 6.61 -9.54
C PRO A 11 -3.64 5.17 -9.54
N ARG A 12 -3.62 4.48 -10.69
CA ARG A 12 -3.05 3.12 -10.81
C ARG A 12 -1.54 3.18 -10.93
N ALA A 13 -1.02 4.09 -11.75
CA ALA A 13 0.41 4.31 -11.90
C ALA A 13 1.04 4.78 -10.57
N PHE A 14 0.36 5.65 -9.82
CA PHE A 14 0.79 6.03 -8.48
C PHE A 14 0.78 4.84 -7.51
N ALA A 15 -0.25 4.01 -7.52
CA ALA A 15 -0.29 2.78 -6.70
C ALA A 15 0.85 1.81 -7.04
N GLN A 16 1.23 1.69 -8.32
CA GLN A 16 2.40 0.90 -8.73
C GLN A 16 3.70 1.45 -8.13
N LYS A 17 3.91 2.76 -8.21
CA LYS A 17 5.07 3.43 -7.58
C LYS A 17 5.10 3.20 -6.07
N LEU A 18 3.96 3.25 -5.38
CA LEU A 18 3.87 2.92 -3.95
C LEU A 18 4.26 1.46 -3.66
N ASN A 19 3.82 0.51 -4.48
CA ASN A 19 4.22 -0.90 -4.35
C ASN A 19 5.73 -1.09 -4.55
N GLU A 20 6.36 -0.30 -5.42
CA GLU A 20 7.81 -0.32 -5.60
C GLU A 20 8.55 0.19 -4.37
N TRP A 21 8.06 1.27 -3.77
CA TRP A 21 8.60 1.85 -2.54
C TRP A 21 8.37 0.97 -1.30
N ALA A 22 7.29 0.18 -1.29
CA ALA A 22 6.99 -0.74 -0.20
C ALA A 22 8.00 -1.90 -0.07
N ARG A 23 8.81 -2.18 -1.10
CA ARG A 23 9.82 -3.26 -1.05
C ARG A 23 10.83 -3.03 0.07
N GLY A 24 11.03 -4.06 0.89
CA GLY A 24 11.95 -3.99 2.04
C GLY A 24 11.39 -3.24 3.25
N THR A 25 10.12 -2.82 3.22
CA THR A 25 9.43 -2.19 4.34
C THR A 25 8.45 -3.17 5.01
N MET A 26 7.88 -2.78 6.15
CA MET A 26 6.82 -3.54 6.82
C MET A 26 5.59 -3.75 5.92
N ILE A 27 5.24 -2.78 5.07
CA ILE A 27 4.14 -2.88 4.09
C ILE A 27 4.38 -4.05 3.13
N GLY A 28 5.60 -4.15 2.61
CA GLY A 28 6.01 -5.24 1.74
C GLY A 28 6.07 -6.59 2.47
N ILE A 29 6.45 -6.60 3.75
CA ILE A 29 6.50 -7.82 4.58
C ILE A 29 5.09 -8.35 4.87
N HIS A 30 4.14 -7.49 5.24
CA HIS A 30 2.72 -7.88 5.34
C HIS A 30 2.22 -8.42 3.99
N GLY A 31 2.71 -7.82 2.89
CA GLY A 31 2.34 -8.20 1.54
C GLY A 31 1.12 -7.45 1.03
N THR A 32 0.91 -6.24 1.56
CA THR A 32 -0.09 -5.29 1.07
C THR A 32 0.20 -4.93 -0.39
N ARG A 33 -0.83 -4.98 -1.22
CA ARG A 33 -0.78 -4.60 -2.64
C ARG A 33 -1.75 -3.46 -2.90
N PHE A 34 -1.23 -2.27 -3.20
CA PHE A 34 -2.04 -1.14 -3.63
C PHE A 34 -2.54 -1.37 -5.06
N ILE A 35 -3.85 -1.26 -5.26
CA ILE A 35 -4.52 -1.42 -6.56
C ILE A 35 -4.77 -0.05 -7.21
N THR A 36 -5.21 0.92 -6.42
CA THR A 36 -5.40 2.32 -6.82
C THR A 36 -5.14 3.23 -5.63
N ALA A 37 -4.55 4.39 -5.83
CA ALA A 37 -4.41 5.42 -4.80
C ALA A 37 -4.46 6.80 -5.46
N GLY A 38 -5.43 7.62 -5.05
CA GLY A 38 -5.58 8.98 -5.53
C GLY A 38 -6.94 9.59 -5.25
N GLU A 39 -7.02 10.92 -5.37
CA GLU A 39 -8.29 11.66 -5.27
C GLU A 39 -9.05 11.39 -3.96
N GLY A 40 -8.31 11.26 -2.85
CA GLY A 40 -8.87 11.01 -1.52
C GLY A 40 -9.34 9.57 -1.28
N ARG A 41 -8.99 8.62 -2.15
CA ARG A 41 -9.34 7.21 -2.00
C ARG A 41 -8.15 6.30 -2.31
N ALA A 42 -8.10 5.16 -1.64
CA ALA A 42 -7.19 4.07 -2.00
C ALA A 42 -7.90 2.72 -1.87
N LEU A 43 -7.47 1.78 -2.69
CA LEU A 43 -7.87 0.39 -2.65
C LEU A 43 -6.60 -0.44 -2.58
N ALA A 44 -6.53 -1.34 -1.60
CA ALA A 44 -5.45 -2.28 -1.46
C ALA A 44 -5.99 -3.69 -1.20
N GLN A 45 -5.12 -4.69 -1.30
CA GLN A 45 -5.41 -6.08 -0.97
C GLN A 45 -4.31 -6.63 -0.08
N LEU A 46 -4.72 -7.50 0.85
CA LEU A 46 -3.83 -8.28 1.70
C LEU A 46 -4.36 -9.71 1.73
N ASP A 47 -3.53 -10.66 1.31
CA ASP A 47 -3.89 -12.08 1.41
C ASP A 47 -3.76 -12.53 2.86
N PHE A 48 -4.68 -13.37 3.31
CA PHE A 48 -4.48 -14.09 4.56
C PHE A 48 -3.35 -15.13 4.38
N LYS A 49 -2.36 -15.10 5.27
CA LYS A 49 -1.22 -16.02 5.28
C LYS A 49 -0.92 -16.48 6.72
N PRO A 50 -0.33 -17.67 6.93
CA PRO A 50 -0.02 -18.18 8.27
C PRO A 50 0.82 -17.21 9.12
N GLU A 51 1.75 -16.48 8.51
CA GLU A 51 2.63 -15.51 9.17
C GLU A 51 1.89 -14.28 9.71
N LEU A 52 0.66 -14.05 9.25
CA LEU A 52 -0.21 -12.96 9.70
C LEU A 52 -1.20 -13.41 10.77
N THR A 53 -1.05 -14.62 11.30
CA THR A 53 -1.90 -15.11 12.38
C THR A 53 -1.39 -14.67 13.75
N GLN A 54 -2.31 -14.54 14.72
CA GLN A 54 -1.96 -14.37 16.12
C GLN A 54 -1.70 -15.73 16.79
N LEU A 55 -1.39 -15.73 18.10
CA LEU A 55 -1.09 -16.93 18.89
C LEU A 55 -2.17 -18.03 18.82
N THR A 56 -3.41 -17.67 18.48
CA THR A 56 -4.54 -18.61 18.32
C THR A 56 -4.72 -19.14 16.90
N GLY A 57 -3.91 -18.71 15.93
CA GLY A 57 -4.05 -19.09 14.52
C GLY A 57 -5.11 -18.30 13.74
N LEU A 58 -5.85 -17.40 14.39
CA LEU A 58 -6.75 -16.45 13.72
C LEU A 58 -5.95 -15.28 13.12
N PHE A 59 -6.53 -14.55 12.18
CA PHE A 59 -5.90 -13.33 11.63
C PHE A 59 -5.58 -12.35 12.76
N HIS A 60 -4.31 -11.97 12.86
CA HIS A 60 -3.84 -11.00 13.84
C HIS A 60 -4.55 -9.66 13.60
N ALA A 61 -5.29 -9.19 14.61
CA ALA A 61 -6.01 -7.91 14.50
C ALA A 61 -5.07 -6.74 14.19
N GLY A 62 -3.84 -6.75 14.71
CA GLY A 62 -2.84 -5.74 14.36
C GLY A 62 -2.39 -5.76 12.90
N ALA A 63 -2.47 -6.89 12.20
CA ALA A 63 -2.20 -6.94 10.76
C ALA A 63 -3.35 -6.31 9.95
N ILE A 64 -4.60 -6.45 10.43
CA ILE A 64 -5.77 -5.77 9.85
C ILE A 64 -5.65 -4.25 10.06
N ILE A 65 -5.25 -3.80 11.25
CA ILE A 65 -5.05 -2.38 11.55
C ILE A 65 -3.88 -1.81 10.74
N ALA A 66 -2.76 -2.53 10.66
CA ALA A 66 -1.64 -2.12 9.82
C ALA A 66 -2.07 -1.99 8.35
N PHE A 67 -2.80 -2.95 7.80
CA PHE A 67 -3.34 -2.86 6.45
C PHE A 67 -4.24 -1.64 6.23
N ALA A 68 -5.10 -1.32 7.20
CA ALA A 68 -5.94 -0.13 7.14
C ALA A 68 -5.12 1.16 7.15
N ASP A 69 -4.11 1.25 8.02
CA ASP A 69 -3.18 2.38 8.12
C ASP A 69 -2.34 2.56 6.84
N GLU A 70 -1.79 1.47 6.31
CA GLU A 70 -1.04 1.45 5.05
C GLU A 70 -1.91 1.93 3.88
N THR A 71 -3.17 1.49 3.81
CA THR A 71 -4.12 1.90 2.77
C THR A 71 -4.51 3.38 2.91
N ALA A 72 -4.75 3.87 4.13
CA ALA A 72 -5.02 5.27 4.38
C ALA A 72 -3.80 6.15 4.04
N THR A 73 -2.59 5.68 4.38
CA THR A 73 -1.33 6.33 4.02
C THR A 73 -1.18 6.46 2.51
N ALA A 74 -1.48 5.42 1.74
CA ALA A 74 -1.46 5.49 0.28
C ALA A 74 -2.41 6.55 -0.28
N ALA A 75 -3.62 6.69 0.29
CA ALA A 75 -4.56 7.74 -0.10
C ALA A 75 -4.03 9.14 0.21
N ALA A 76 -3.41 9.33 1.39
CA ALA A 76 -2.84 10.61 1.81
C ALA A 76 -1.59 11.00 1.00
N MET A 77 -0.76 10.02 0.65
CA MET A 77 0.47 10.24 -0.13
C MET A 77 0.22 10.75 -1.55
N TRP A 78 -1.02 10.66 -2.05
CA TRP A 78 -1.41 11.26 -3.34
C TRP A 78 -1.06 12.75 -3.45
N GLU A 79 -1.01 13.48 -2.34
CA GLU A 79 -0.59 14.89 -2.34
C GLU A 79 0.88 15.10 -2.77
N THR A 80 1.67 14.01 -2.83
CA THR A 80 3.06 14.00 -3.31
C THR A 80 3.21 13.50 -4.75
N ASN A 81 2.08 13.25 -5.44
CA ASN A 81 2.02 12.77 -6.82
C ASN A 81 2.30 13.87 -7.86
#